data_AF-A0A3D4XAN2-F1
#
_entry.id   AF-A0A3D4XAN2-F1
#
_cell.length_a   1.000
_cell.length_b   1.000
_cell.length_c   1.000
_cell.angle_alpha   90.00
_cell.angle_beta   90.00
_cell.angle_gamma   90.00
#
_symmetry.space_group_name_H-M   'P 1'
#
loop_
_entity.id
_entity.type
_entity.pdbx_description
1 polymer ?
#
loop_
_entity_poly.entity_id
_entity_poly.type
_entity_poly.pdbx_seq_one_letter_code
_entity_poly.pdbx_strand_id
1 'polypeptide(L)'
;TIELEAHSVDILGKVYHQLPFEVVTSKEVREDVRLKYRYLDLRNRKVRDNMLLRSRVISFLREKMTEMGFVEIQTPILCASSPEGARDYIVPSRKYKGKFYALPQ
;
A
#
# COMPACT_ATOMS: atom_id res chain seq x y z
N THR A 1 -36.02 7.18 -5.61
CA THR A 1 -34.88 7.42 -4.71
C THR A 1 -35.28 6.95 -3.34
N ILE A 2 -34.41 6.21 -2.64
CA ILE A 2 -34.66 5.80 -1.25
C ILE A 2 -33.81 6.70 -0.37
N GLU A 3 -34.41 7.26 0.66
CA GLU A 3 -33.76 8.13 1.64
C GLU A 3 -34.04 7.61 3.06
N LEU A 4 -33.19 8.01 4.01
CA LEU A 4 -33.28 7.57 5.41
C LEU A 4 -33.64 8.78 6.29
N GLU A 5 -34.75 8.68 7.03
CA GLU A 5 -35.08 9.62 8.10
C GLU A 5 -34.30 9.24 9.37
N ALA A 6 -33.39 10.10 9.81
CA ALA A 6 -32.57 9.84 10.98
C ALA A 6 -33.29 10.23 12.27
N HIS A 7 -33.59 9.24 13.12
CA HIS A 7 -34.20 9.48 14.44
C HIS A 7 -33.19 9.81 15.55
N SER A 8 -31.94 9.35 15.41
CA SER A 8 -30.85 9.61 16.36
C SER A 8 -29.49 9.53 15.66
N VAL A 9 -28.48 10.18 16.24
CA VAL A 9 -27.10 10.19 15.73
C VAL A 9 -26.13 10.04 16.89
N ASP A 10 -25.26 9.03 16.81
CA ASP A 10 -24.16 8.81 17.75
C ASP A 10 -22.81 9.19 17.12
N ILE A 11 -22.03 10.01 17.82
CA ILE A 11 -20.71 10.43 17.37
C ILE A 11 -19.66 9.42 17.83
N LEU A 12 -19.18 8.58 16.91
CA LEU A 12 -18.17 7.53 17.20
C LEU A 12 -16.74 8.06 17.37
N GLY A 13 -16.44 9.24 16.81
CA GLY A 13 -15.10 9.81 16.87
C GLY A 13 -15.06 11.25 16.40
N LYS A 14 -14.32 12.10 17.11
CA LYS A 14 -14.13 13.51 16.76
C LYS A 14 -12.97 13.67 15.78
N VAL A 15 -13.09 14.64 14.88
CA VAL A 15 -11.97 15.11 14.07
C VAL A 15 -11.26 16.21 14.87
N TYR A 16 -10.00 15.99 15.24
CA TYR A 16 -9.25 16.90 16.11
C TYR A 16 -8.62 18.09 15.37
N HIS A 17 -8.38 17.96 14.06
CA HIS A 17 -7.75 18.99 13.24
C HIS A 17 -8.46 19.11 11.89
N GLN A 18 -8.48 20.31 11.34
CA GLN A 18 -9.03 20.54 10.00
C GLN A 18 -8.29 19.68 8.96
N LEU A 19 -9.05 19.09 8.04
CA LEU A 19 -8.48 18.25 7.00
C LEU A 19 -7.65 19.12 6.03
N PRO A 20 -6.48 18.63 5.57
CA PRO A 20 -5.64 19.35 4.60
C PRO A 20 -6.28 19.43 3.20
N PHE A 21 -7.31 18.62 2.95
CA PHE A 21 -8.13 18.64 1.74
C PHE A 21 -9.42 17.85 1.97
N GLU A 22 -10.42 18.08 1.14
CA GLU A 22 -11.62 17.25 1.09
C GLU A 22 -11.30 15.89 0.44
N VAL A 23 -11.77 14.81 1.08
CA VAL A 23 -11.48 13.44 0.62
C VAL A 23 -12.05 13.18 -0.77
N VAL A 24 -13.22 13.72 -1.10
CA VAL A 24 -13.93 13.46 -2.36
C VAL A 24 -13.18 14.05 -3.56
N THR A 25 -12.62 15.24 -3.40
CA THR A 25 -11.87 15.98 -4.43
C THR A 25 -10.35 15.84 -4.28
N SER A 26 -9.87 14.92 -3.44
CA SER A 26 -8.44 14.76 -3.15
C SER A 26 -7.57 14.63 -4.40
N LYS A 27 -8.10 14.11 -5.51
CA LYS A 27 -7.37 13.99 -6.79
C LYS A 27 -7.06 15.33 -7.49
N GLU A 28 -7.75 16.41 -7.14
CA GLU A 28 -7.52 17.76 -7.65
C GLU A 28 -6.42 18.49 -6.87
N VAL A 29 -5.99 17.91 -5.74
CA VAL A 29 -4.94 18.44 -4.88
C VAL A 29 -3.57 18.02 -5.41
N ARG A 30 -2.55 18.85 -5.15
CA ARG A 30 -1.16 18.55 -5.48
C ARG A 30 -0.72 17.21 -4.87
N GLU A 31 0.02 16.43 -5.66
CA GLU A 31 0.40 15.07 -5.32
C GLU A 31 1.27 14.96 -4.06
N ASP A 32 2.21 15.90 -3.85
CA ASP A 32 3.06 15.95 -2.66
C ASP A 32 2.24 16.04 -1.37
N VAL A 33 1.18 16.84 -1.36
CA VAL A 33 0.25 16.94 -0.23
C VAL A 33 -0.52 15.64 -0.04
N ARG A 34 -1.00 15.02 -1.13
CA ARG A 34 -1.71 13.75 -1.08
C ARG A 34 -0.83 12.61 -0.57
N LEU A 35 0.44 12.57 -0.96
CA LEU A 35 1.40 11.57 -0.51
C LEU A 35 1.79 11.78 0.96
N LYS A 36 1.94 13.04 1.39
CA LYS A 36 2.15 13.36 2.82
C LYS A 36 0.99 12.89 3.69
N TYR A 37 -0.25 13.07 3.21
CA TYR A 37 -1.47 12.65 3.91
C TYR A 37 -2.14 11.44 3.23
N ARG A 38 -1.33 10.46 2.80
CA ARG A 38 -1.81 9.33 1.99
C ARG A 38 -2.93 8.54 2.66
N TYR A 39 -2.94 8.47 3.99
CA TYR A 39 -4.01 7.84 4.76
C TYR A 39 -5.39 8.50 4.58
N LEU A 40 -5.45 9.80 4.25
CA LEU A 40 -6.70 10.48 3.87
C LEU A 40 -7.01 10.26 2.40
N ASP A 41 -6.01 10.36 1.52
CA ASP A 41 -6.19 10.16 0.08
C ASP A 41 -6.67 8.73 -0.27
N LEU A 42 -6.24 7.72 0.50
CA LEU A 42 -6.73 6.34 0.38
C LEU A 42 -8.23 6.19 0.70
N ARG A 43 -8.87 7.17 1.36
CA ARG A 43 -10.32 7.18 1.61
C ARG A 43 -11.11 7.66 0.39
N ASN A 44 -10.46 8.30 -0.58
CA ASN A 44 -11.09 8.67 -1.84
C ASN A 44 -11.56 7.40 -2.57
N ARG A 45 -12.84 7.38 -3.01
CA ARG A 45 -13.45 6.22 -3.66
C ARG A 45 -12.62 5.69 -4.82
N LYS A 46 -12.13 6.55 -5.72
CA LYS A 46 -11.34 6.13 -6.88
C LYS A 46 -10.00 5.50 -6.46
N VAL A 47 -9.32 6.07 -5.46
CA VAL A 47 -8.03 5.55 -4.97
C VAL A 47 -8.23 4.20 -4.27
N ARG A 48 -9.25 4.09 -3.41
CA ARG A 48 -9.63 2.86 -2.74
C ARG A 48 -10.00 1.77 -3.74
N ASP A 49 -10.81 2.09 -4.74
CA ASP A 49 -11.29 1.13 -5.73
C ASP A 49 -10.11 0.58 -6.56
N ASN A 50 -9.07 1.39 -6.82
CA ASN A 50 -7.82 0.92 -7.44
C ASN A 50 -7.07 -0.08 -6.55
N MET A 51 -7.00 0.14 -5.23
CA MET A 51 -6.36 -0.81 -4.30
C MET A 51 -7.13 -2.13 -4.24
N LEU A 52 -8.47 -2.06 -4.20
CA LEU A 52 -9.32 -3.24 -4.23
C LEU A 52 -9.19 -4.01 -5.55
N LEU A 53 -9.12 -3.31 -6.68
CA LEU A 53 -8.88 -3.94 -7.98
C LEU A 53 -7.52 -4.65 -8.01
N ARG A 54 -6.45 -3.98 -7.55
CA ARG A 54 -5.11 -4.59 -7.46
C ARG A 54 -5.15 -5.86 -6.61
N SER A 55 -5.83 -5.83 -5.46
CA SER A 55 -5.98 -7.02 -4.62
C SER A 55 -6.69 -8.16 -5.35
N ARG A 56 -7.82 -7.88 -6.03
CA ARG A 56 -8.58 -8.90 -6.78
C ARG A 56 -7.75 -9.51 -7.90
N VAL A 57 -6.99 -8.70 -8.63
CA VAL A 57 -6.11 -9.17 -9.70
C VAL A 57 -5.03 -10.11 -9.15
N ILE A 58 -4.36 -9.72 -8.05
CA ILE A 58 -3.34 -10.57 -7.42
C ILE A 58 -3.94 -11.90 -6.95
N SER A 59 -5.12 -11.86 -6.31
CA SER A 59 -5.81 -13.08 -5.87
C SER A 59 -6.14 -14.01 -7.03
N PHE A 60 -6.69 -13.46 -8.13
CA PHE A 60 -7.02 -14.22 -9.32
C PHE A 60 -5.77 -14.89 -9.95
N LEU A 61 -4.67 -14.15 -10.07
CA LEU A 61 -3.44 -14.69 -10.64
C LEU A 61 -2.89 -15.84 -9.78
N ARG A 62 -2.88 -15.67 -8.46
CA ARG A 62 -2.45 -16.73 -7.53
C ARG A 62 -3.29 -17.99 -7.67
N GLU A 63 -4.61 -17.84 -7.66
CA GLU A 63 -5.55 -18.95 -7.82
C GLU A 63 -5.26 -19.72 -9.12
N LYS A 64 -5.09 -19.02 -10.25
CA LYS A 64 -4.77 -19.65 -11.53
C LYS A 64 -3.43 -20.36 -11.54
N MET A 65 -2.40 -19.78 -10.94
CA MET A 65 -1.09 -20.43 -10.84
C MET A 65 -1.17 -21.71 -9.98
N THR A 66 -1.91 -21.67 -8.88
CA THR A 66 -2.15 -22.86 -8.03
C THR A 66 -2.91 -23.95 -8.78
N GLU A 67 -3.96 -23.60 -9.53
CA GLU A 67 -4.69 -24.56 -10.39
C GLU A 67 -3.77 -25.24 -11.43
N MET A 68 -2.77 -24.53 -11.93
CA MET A 68 -1.77 -25.05 -12.88
C MET A 68 -0.67 -25.89 -12.21
N GLY A 69 -0.71 -26.09 -10.88
CA GLY A 69 0.26 -26.87 -10.12
C GLY A 69 1.53 -26.10 -9.71
N PHE A 70 1.56 -24.77 -9.83
CA PHE A 70 2.65 -23.97 -9.28
C PHE A 70 2.54 -23.85 -7.76
N VAL A 71 3.69 -23.87 -7.08
CA VAL A 71 3.79 -23.68 -5.63
C VAL A 71 4.35 -22.29 -5.35
N GLU A 72 3.64 -21.48 -4.57
CA GLU A 72 4.12 -20.17 -4.10
C GLU A 72 5.16 -20.39 -2.99
N ILE A 73 6.44 -20.09 -3.27
CA ILE A 73 7.55 -20.20 -2.31
C ILE A 73 8.04 -18.80 -1.97
N GLN A 74 8.02 -18.46 -0.68
CA GLN A 74 8.61 -17.21 -0.21
C GLN A 74 10.13 -17.31 -0.21
N THR A 75 10.79 -16.36 -0.85
CA THR A 75 12.25 -16.23 -0.86
C THR A 75 12.71 -15.16 0.13
N PRO A 76 13.96 -15.24 0.64
CA PRO A 76 14.48 -14.23 1.54
C PRO A 76 14.52 -12.83 0.92
N ILE A 77 14.21 -11.79 1.73
CA ILE A 77 14.32 -10.38 1.32
C ILE A 77 15.72 -9.81 1.57
N LEU A 78 16.50 -10.42 2.47
CA LEU A 78 17.88 -10.00 2.75
C LEU A 78 18.85 -10.97 2.05
N CYS A 79 19.34 -10.56 0.89
CA CYS A 79 20.19 -11.36 0.02
C CYS A 79 21.65 -10.87 0.04
N ALA A 80 22.54 -11.64 -0.59
CA ALA A 80 23.88 -11.14 -0.91
C ALA A 80 23.80 -10.13 -2.07
N SER A 81 24.65 -9.11 -2.04
CA SER A 81 24.77 -8.15 -3.14
C SER A 81 25.56 -8.75 -4.30
N SER A 82 25.18 -8.41 -5.53
CA SER A 82 25.94 -8.71 -6.74
C SER A 82 26.57 -7.41 -7.27
N PRO A 83 27.84 -7.42 -7.70
CA PRO A 83 28.44 -6.26 -8.36
C PRO A 83 27.90 -6.05 -9.78
N GLU A 84 27.19 -7.04 -10.32
CA GLU A 84 26.56 -7.00 -11.65
C GLU A 84 25.09 -6.57 -11.53
N GLY A 85 24.66 -5.62 -12.37
CA GLY A 85 23.26 -5.18 -12.45
C GLY A 85 23.02 -3.77 -11.96
N ALA A 86 21.76 -3.46 -11.61
CA ALA A 86 21.38 -2.16 -11.06
C ALA A 86 21.95 -1.97 -9.64
N ARG A 87 21.86 -0.74 -9.09
CA ARG A 87 22.34 -0.47 -7.74
C ARG A 87 21.43 -1.11 -6.69
N ASP A 88 22.01 -1.92 -5.81
CA ASP A 88 21.31 -2.55 -4.70
C ASP A 88 21.02 -1.56 -3.56
N TYR A 89 19.86 -1.72 -2.92
CA TYR A 89 19.61 -1.13 -1.60
C TYR A 89 20.27 -1.98 -0.52
N ILE A 90 21.21 -1.39 0.21
CA ILE A 90 22.00 -2.09 1.23
C ILE A 90 21.39 -1.97 2.63
N VAL A 91 21.44 -3.07 3.40
CA VAL A 91 21.02 -3.13 4.79
C VAL A 91 22.21 -3.56 5.65
N PRO A 92 22.74 -2.70 6.55
CA PRO A 92 23.91 -3.04 7.36
C PRO A 92 23.62 -4.16 8.35
N SER A 93 24.55 -5.12 8.48
CA SER A 93 24.43 -6.21 9.44
C SER A 93 24.95 -5.80 10.81
N ARG A 94 24.11 -5.89 11.83
CA ARG A 94 24.55 -5.75 13.24
C ARG A 94 25.43 -6.92 13.68
N LYS A 95 25.17 -8.13 13.18
CA LYS A 95 25.87 -9.37 13.58
C LYS A 95 27.25 -9.49 12.93
N TYR A 96 27.36 -9.09 11.66
CA TYR A 96 28.61 -9.18 10.89
C TYR A 96 29.13 -7.77 10.58
N LYS A 97 29.98 -7.26 11.47
CA LYS A 97 30.54 -5.90 11.36
C LYS A 97 31.22 -5.69 10.01
N GLY A 98 30.88 -4.59 9.34
CA GLY A 98 31.42 -4.24 8.01
C GLY A 98 30.78 -4.98 6.83
N LYS A 99 29.79 -5.85 7.07
CA LYS A 99 29.04 -6.55 6.02
C LYS A 99 27.62 -6.01 5.86
N PHE A 100 27.08 -6.17 4.66
CA PHE A 100 25.77 -5.69 4.25
C PHE A 100 24.98 -6.82 3.60
N TYR A 101 23.66 -6.76 3.76
CA TYR A 101 22.71 -7.46 2.90
C TYR A 101 22.23 -6.50 1.80
N ALA A 102 21.64 -7.05 0.75
CA ALA A 102 20.95 -6.32 -0.30
C ALA A 102 19.47 -6.71 -0.34
N LEU A 103 18.60 -5.77 -0.70
CA LEU A 103 17.23 -6.10 -1.12
C LEU A 103 17.26 -6.65 -2.55
N PRO A 104 16.50 -7.72 -2.86
CA PRO A 104 16.45 -8.26 -4.23
C PRO A 104 15.88 -7.22 -5.20
N GLN A 105 16.37 -7.27 -6.45
CA GLN A 105 15.90 -6.44 -7.56
C GLN A 105 14.55 -6.93 -8.09
#